data_AF-A0ABD5AHL3-F1
#
_entry.id   AF-A0ABD5AHL3-F1
#
_cell.length_a   1.000
_cell.length_b   1.000
_cell.length_c   1.000
_cell.angle_alpha   90.00
_cell.angle_beta   90.00
_cell.angle_gamma   90.00
#
_symmetry.space_group_name_H-M   'P 1'
#
loop_
_entity.id
_entity.type
_entity.pdbx_description
1 polymer ?
#
loop_
_entity_poly.entity_id
_entity_poly.type
_entity_poly.pdbx_seq_one_letter_code
_entity_poly.pdbx_strand_id
1 'polypeptide(L)'
;MNKFLIVPLAFICTTGFAHEPYVAPLAYKTEQTQVPVIAGYAEEALNSEYALKDAKLTVITPKNELKTITAEALHKSATVFDVDLPEEGTYIIQTQASYPLKYVYDQKTWHLFFDMPADKAPPKAEREYLIPADIKAKNIKTEEVTREWVLQSYLSKGKVSDIQLPNTPIKVNFSVHPNAIKVAQPVKLTISEKGTSLANAEINLREKGATDKQVQQFKADSNGQVELKFPKAGEYLVEVTAPLNLKEKPKNQSYTIVSLNVWAQ
;
A
#
# COMPACT_ATOMS: atom_id res chain seq x y z
N MET A 1 -12.72 8.68 -43.76
CA MET A 1 -13.45 8.47 -42.48
C MET A 1 -12.71 7.43 -41.66
N ASN A 2 -11.77 7.86 -40.82
CA ASN A 2 -11.02 6.97 -39.93
C ASN A 2 -11.86 6.69 -38.69
N LYS A 3 -12.25 5.43 -38.51
CA LYS A 3 -12.92 4.95 -37.29
C LYS A 3 -11.85 4.80 -36.21
N PHE A 4 -11.84 5.72 -35.24
CA PHE A 4 -11.07 5.53 -34.01
C PHE A 4 -11.68 4.35 -33.23
N LEU A 5 -10.91 3.26 -33.10
CA LEU A 5 -11.18 2.23 -32.11
C LEU A 5 -10.92 2.85 -30.73
N ILE A 6 -11.99 3.19 -30.03
CA ILE A 6 -11.94 3.45 -28.60
C ILE A 6 -11.79 2.08 -27.94
N VAL A 7 -10.58 1.76 -27.49
CA VAL A 7 -10.33 0.62 -26.61
C VAL A 7 -10.92 1.01 -25.24
N PRO A 8 -11.90 0.26 -24.71
CA PRO A 8 -12.40 0.53 -23.38
C PRO A 8 -11.29 0.16 -22.40
N LEU A 9 -10.73 1.18 -21.74
CA LEU A 9 -9.86 1.00 -20.59
C LEU A 9 -10.75 0.40 -19.50
N ALA A 10 -10.63 -0.91 -19.28
CA ALA A 10 -11.27 -1.57 -18.16
C ALA A 10 -10.70 -0.94 -16.88
N PHE A 11 -11.49 -0.08 -16.24
CA PHE A 11 -11.27 0.35 -14.87
C PHE A 11 -11.39 -0.89 -14.00
N ILE A 12 -10.25 -1.45 -13.60
CA ILE A 12 -10.20 -2.44 -12.54
C ILE A 12 -10.14 -1.61 -11.27
N CYS A 13 -11.30 -1.29 -10.72
CA CYS A 13 -11.39 -0.96 -9.32
C CYS A 13 -11.10 -2.27 -8.56
N THR A 14 -10.15 -2.24 -7.63
CA THR A 14 -9.94 -3.30 -6.66
C THR A 14 -10.50 -2.79 -5.34
N THR A 15 -11.82 -2.56 -5.27
CA THR A 15 -12.46 -2.14 -4.03
C THR A 15 -12.60 -3.34 -3.09
N GLY A 16 -11.54 -3.60 -2.33
CA GLY A 16 -11.42 -4.85 -1.61
C GLY A 16 -10.71 -4.73 -0.28
N PHE A 17 -10.86 -3.61 0.44
CA PHE A 17 -11.03 -3.48 1.90
C PHE A 17 -11.33 -2.02 2.21
N ALA A 18 -12.35 -1.75 3.04
CA ALA A 18 -12.63 -0.38 3.48
C ALA A 18 -11.51 0.19 4.38
N HIS A 19 -10.62 -0.65 4.93
CA HIS A 19 -9.54 -0.20 5.80
C HIS A 19 -8.19 -0.74 5.33
N GLU A 20 -7.32 0.15 4.84
CA GLU A 20 -5.96 -0.17 4.41
C GLU A 20 -4.97 -0.03 5.57
N PRO A 21 -4.02 -0.98 5.73
CA PRO A 21 -2.97 -0.85 6.71
C PRO A 21 -1.93 0.18 6.30
N TYR A 22 -1.35 0.90 7.26
CA TYR A 22 -0.23 1.81 7.03
C TYR A 22 0.75 1.85 8.21
N VAL A 23 1.92 2.43 7.97
CA VAL A 23 2.86 2.86 9.01
C VAL A 23 3.43 4.23 8.66
N ALA A 24 3.44 5.17 9.59
CA ALA A 24 3.97 6.52 9.36
C ALA A 24 4.62 7.10 10.63
N PRO A 25 5.78 7.78 10.51
CA PRO A 25 6.33 8.54 11.62
C PRO A 25 5.49 9.82 11.82
N LEU A 26 5.42 10.30 13.05
CA LEU A 26 4.76 11.57 13.36
C LEU A 26 5.51 12.76 12.73
N ALA A 27 6.81 12.62 12.50
CA ALA A 27 7.63 13.59 11.78
C ALA A 27 8.54 12.86 10.78
N TYR A 28 8.52 13.25 9.52
CA TYR A 28 9.39 12.66 8.48
C TYR A 28 10.81 13.24 8.49
N LYS A 29 10.97 14.43 9.10
CA LYS A 29 12.24 15.08 9.40
C LYS A 29 12.22 15.62 10.82
N THR A 30 13.33 15.49 11.54
CA THR A 30 13.42 15.91 12.94
C THR A 30 14.86 16.20 13.36
N GLU A 31 15.04 16.98 14.43
CA GLU A 31 16.31 17.05 15.18
C GLU A 31 16.24 16.23 16.49
N GLN A 32 15.06 15.71 16.82
CA GLN A 32 14.82 15.00 18.08
C GLN A 32 15.57 13.68 18.14
N THR A 33 15.79 13.19 19.36
CA THR A 33 16.45 11.90 19.62
C THR A 33 15.51 10.71 19.49
N GLN A 34 14.20 10.95 19.42
CA GLN A 34 13.19 9.93 19.24
C GLN A 34 12.00 10.48 18.46
N VAL A 35 11.27 9.61 17.77
CA VAL A 35 10.04 9.95 17.05
C VAL A 35 8.99 8.85 17.22
N PRO A 36 7.75 9.20 17.58
CA PRO A 36 6.64 8.26 17.54
C PRO A 36 6.34 7.81 16.11
N VAL A 37 6.09 6.51 15.96
CA VAL A 37 5.63 5.89 14.71
C VAL A 37 4.28 5.24 14.96
N ILE A 38 3.32 5.54 14.09
CA ILE A 38 1.95 5.04 14.15
C ILE A 38 1.76 3.96 13.09
N ALA A 39 1.16 2.83 13.46
CA ALA A 39 0.66 1.82 12.54
C ALA A 39 -0.81 1.49 12.83
N GLY A 40 -1.59 1.26 11.79
CA GLY A 40 -2.99 0.92 11.93
C GLY A 40 -3.69 0.72 10.60
N TYR A 41 -4.99 0.46 10.66
CA TYR A 41 -5.89 0.36 9.53
C TYR A 41 -6.76 1.62 9.44
N ALA A 42 -6.97 2.12 8.22
CA ALA A 42 -7.69 3.36 7.99
C ALA A 42 -8.50 3.33 6.68
N GLU A 43 -9.71 3.89 6.69
CA GLU A 43 -10.49 4.15 5.47
C GLU A 43 -9.96 5.38 4.73
N GLU A 44 -9.81 6.46 5.47
CA GLU A 44 -9.12 7.66 5.01
C GLU A 44 -7.61 7.47 5.15
N ALA A 45 -6.85 7.71 4.08
CA ALA A 45 -5.41 7.49 4.09
C ALA A 45 -4.72 8.18 5.29
N LEU A 46 -3.91 7.41 6.04
CA LEU A 46 -3.16 7.85 7.21
C LEU A 46 -3.99 8.34 8.42
N ASN A 47 -5.30 8.08 8.46
CA ASN A 47 -6.19 8.40 9.57
C ASN A 47 -6.64 7.11 10.31
N SER A 48 -5.79 6.61 11.21
CA SER A 48 -6.02 5.33 11.90
C SER A 48 -7.37 5.19 12.61
N GLU A 49 -8.07 4.09 12.35
CA GLU A 49 -9.33 3.70 13.01
C GLU A 49 -9.18 2.43 13.84
N TYR A 50 -8.28 1.53 13.44
CA TYR A 50 -7.99 0.29 14.15
C TYR A 50 -6.49 0.06 14.28
N ALA A 51 -6.07 -0.43 15.43
CA ALA A 51 -4.67 -0.78 15.64
C ALA A 51 -4.23 -2.01 14.82
N LEU A 52 -2.98 -1.98 14.36
CA LEU A 52 -2.34 -3.16 13.76
C LEU A 52 -1.86 -4.08 14.89
N LYS A 53 -2.63 -5.14 15.15
CA LYS A 53 -2.35 -6.10 16.23
C LYS A 53 -1.05 -6.86 16.01
N ASP A 54 -0.34 -7.12 17.10
CA ASP A 54 0.91 -7.91 17.12
C ASP A 54 2.02 -7.39 16.18
N ALA A 55 1.91 -6.13 15.76
CA ALA A 55 2.87 -5.50 14.87
C ALA A 55 4.23 -5.36 15.53
N LYS A 56 5.28 -5.69 14.78
CA LYS A 56 6.67 -5.37 15.10
C LYS A 56 7.19 -4.39 14.07
N LEU A 57 7.94 -3.38 14.53
CA LEU A 57 8.55 -2.41 13.65
C LEU A 57 10.01 -2.80 13.42
N THR A 58 10.38 -3.03 12.18
CA THR A 58 11.78 -3.12 11.75
C THR A 58 12.26 -1.72 11.39
N VAL A 59 13.37 -1.30 11.99
CA VAL A 59 14.05 -0.04 11.71
C VAL A 59 15.41 -0.34 11.12
N ILE A 60 15.67 0.16 9.92
CA ILE A 60 16.98 0.13 9.26
C ILE A 60 17.64 1.48 9.52
N THR A 61 18.78 1.48 10.20
CA THR A 61 19.50 2.71 10.58
C THR A 61 20.22 3.34 9.37
N PRO A 62 20.72 4.59 9.48
CA PRO A 62 21.58 5.19 8.46
C PRO A 62 22.83 4.37 8.12
N LYS A 63 23.28 3.50 9.04
CA LYS A 63 24.39 2.55 8.85
C LYS A 63 23.95 1.17 8.32
N ASN A 64 22.68 1.02 7.93
CA ASN A 64 22.07 -0.23 7.46
C ASN A 64 21.98 -1.34 8.53
N GLU A 65 21.99 -0.98 9.81
CA GLU A 65 21.75 -1.93 10.89
C GLU A 65 20.24 -2.16 11.06
N LEU A 66 19.84 -3.42 11.24
CA LEU A 66 18.45 -3.80 11.48
C LEU A 66 18.16 -3.87 12.98
N LYS A 67 17.16 -3.11 13.42
CA LYS A 67 16.61 -3.17 14.78
C LYS A 67 15.14 -3.54 14.71
N THR A 68 14.69 -4.37 15.64
CA THR A 68 13.25 -4.67 15.78
C THR A 68 12.76 -4.04 17.07
N ILE A 69 11.68 -3.28 16.98
CA ILE A 69 11.05 -2.55 18.07
C ILE A 69 9.64 -3.12 18.26
N THR A 70 9.28 -3.40 19.51
CA THR A 70 7.92 -3.76 19.91
C THR A 70 7.10 -2.50 20.14
N ALA A 71 5.77 -2.59 19.97
CA ALA A 71 4.89 -1.47 20.26
C ALA A 71 5.03 -1.05 21.74
N GLU A 72 5.15 0.26 21.96
CA GLU A 72 5.12 0.88 23.29
C GLU A 72 3.67 0.90 23.82
N ALA A 73 2.73 1.17 22.91
CA ALA A 73 1.31 1.18 23.23
C ALA A 73 0.46 0.55 22.12
N LEU A 74 -0.55 -0.20 22.54
CA LEU A 74 -1.61 -0.72 21.68
C LEU A 74 -2.94 -0.09 22.11
N HIS A 75 -3.39 0.92 21.36
CA HIS A 75 -4.71 1.52 21.55
C HIS A 75 -5.76 0.77 20.71
N LYS A 76 -7.04 1.13 20.85
CA LYS A 76 -8.08 0.60 19.97
C LYS A 76 -7.88 1.05 18.52
N SER A 77 -7.50 2.31 18.37
CA SER A 77 -7.41 2.98 17.07
C SER A 77 -6.03 2.91 16.42
N ALA A 78 -4.96 2.67 17.17
CA ALA A 78 -3.60 2.72 16.64
C ALA A 78 -2.62 1.89 17.47
N THR A 79 -1.59 1.37 16.80
CA THR A 79 -0.37 0.83 17.42
C THR A 79 0.71 1.89 17.36
N VAL A 80 1.37 2.16 18.49
CA VAL A 80 2.39 3.21 18.61
C VAL A 80 3.72 2.58 18.98
N PHE A 81 4.76 2.94 18.24
CA PHE A 81 6.16 2.63 18.52
C PHE A 81 6.88 3.92 18.87
N ASP A 82 7.89 3.85 19.74
CA ASP A 82 8.84 4.94 19.93
C ASP A 82 10.17 4.53 19.28
N VAL A 83 10.67 5.35 18.35
CA VAL A 83 11.87 5.02 17.56
C VAL A 83 13.01 5.93 17.97
N ASP A 84 14.05 5.33 18.55
CA ASP A 84 15.30 6.01 18.87
C ASP A 84 16.09 6.38 17.62
N LEU A 85 16.62 7.61 17.62
CA LEU A 85 17.41 8.21 16.55
C LEU A 85 18.80 8.63 17.06
N PRO A 86 19.68 7.68 17.40
CA PRO A 86 21.01 7.99 17.92
C PRO A 86 21.96 8.62 16.87
N GLU A 87 21.63 8.51 15.58
CA GLU A 87 22.49 8.89 14.46
C GLU A 87 21.79 9.91 13.56
N GLU A 88 22.54 10.84 12.99
CA GLU A 88 22.03 11.65 11.88
C GLU A 88 21.92 10.81 10.61
N GLY A 89 20.92 11.10 9.79
CA GLY A 89 20.67 10.41 8.53
C GLY A 89 19.25 9.86 8.43
N THR A 90 19.03 9.00 7.44
CA THR A 90 17.72 8.44 7.12
C THR A 90 17.57 7.01 7.61
N TYR A 91 16.49 6.79 8.34
CA TYR A 91 16.01 5.52 8.80
C TYR A 91 14.89 5.03 7.88
N ILE A 92 14.89 3.74 7.53
CA ILE A 92 13.73 3.09 6.91
C ILE A 92 12.97 2.39 8.03
N ILE A 93 11.68 2.67 8.16
CA ILE A 93 10.81 1.98 9.11
C ILE A 93 9.86 1.07 8.33
N GLN A 94 9.69 -0.16 8.80
CA GLN A 94 8.90 -1.17 8.10
C GLN A 94 8.11 -2.03 9.10
N THR A 95 6.87 -2.36 8.75
CA THR A 95 6.12 -3.43 9.40
C THR A 95 5.32 -4.22 8.36
N GLN A 96 4.59 -5.23 8.78
CA GLN A 96 3.85 -6.12 7.90
C GLN A 96 2.44 -6.36 8.41
N ALA A 97 1.51 -6.54 7.48
CA ALA A 97 0.15 -6.99 7.75
C ALA A 97 -0.20 -8.12 6.77
N SER A 98 -1.17 -8.94 7.13
CA SER A 98 -1.72 -9.93 6.19
C SER A 98 -3.20 -10.15 6.43
N TYR A 99 -3.91 -10.53 5.37
CA TYR A 99 -5.33 -10.81 5.43
C TYR A 99 -5.69 -11.97 4.50
N PRO A 100 -6.41 -13.00 5.00
CA PRO A 100 -6.86 -14.11 4.17
C PRO A 100 -8.02 -13.68 3.27
N LEU A 101 -7.91 -13.98 1.98
CA LEU A 101 -8.94 -13.75 0.99
C LEU A 101 -9.50 -15.07 0.47
N LYS A 102 -10.80 -15.06 0.15
CA LYS A 102 -11.44 -16.16 -0.57
C LYS A 102 -11.81 -15.68 -1.96
N TYR A 103 -11.59 -16.55 -2.93
CA TYR A 103 -12.04 -16.37 -4.30
C TYR A 103 -12.94 -17.52 -4.73
N VAL A 104 -13.91 -17.22 -5.57
CA VAL A 104 -14.77 -18.21 -6.22
C VAL A 104 -14.67 -18.06 -7.72
N TYR A 105 -14.70 -19.19 -8.44
CA TYR A 105 -14.72 -19.19 -9.90
C TYR A 105 -16.17 -19.24 -10.40
N ASP A 106 -16.62 -18.17 -11.03
CA ASP A 106 -17.93 -18.05 -11.66
C ASP A 106 -17.80 -17.41 -13.04
N GLN A 107 -18.62 -17.81 -14.01
CA GLN A 107 -18.66 -17.20 -15.34
C GLN A 107 -17.30 -17.04 -16.06
N LYS A 108 -16.39 -18.00 -15.85
CA LYS A 108 -15.02 -18.04 -16.41
C LYS A 108 -14.05 -16.99 -15.85
N THR A 109 -14.37 -16.40 -14.70
CA THR A 109 -13.51 -15.47 -13.97
C THR A 109 -13.51 -15.79 -12.49
N TRP A 110 -12.41 -15.46 -11.83
CA TRP A 110 -12.31 -15.48 -10.38
C TRP A 110 -12.85 -14.18 -9.81
N HIS A 111 -13.59 -14.27 -8.73
CA HIS A 111 -14.14 -13.14 -8.00
C HIS A 111 -13.80 -13.28 -6.53
N LEU A 112 -13.55 -12.15 -5.86
CA LEU A 112 -13.55 -12.13 -4.40
C LEU A 112 -14.86 -12.72 -3.90
N PHE A 113 -14.79 -13.52 -2.85
CA PHE A 113 -15.93 -14.19 -2.25
C PHE A 113 -16.05 -13.81 -0.78
N PHE A 114 -17.20 -13.26 -0.40
CA PHE A 114 -17.52 -13.00 0.99
C PHE A 114 -18.69 -13.89 1.41
N ASP A 115 -18.46 -14.69 2.44
CA ASP A 115 -19.49 -15.55 3.02
C ASP A 115 -20.39 -14.72 3.94
N MET A 116 -21.31 -13.99 3.32
CA MET A 116 -22.28 -13.13 4.01
C MET A 116 -23.68 -13.30 3.42
N PRO A 117 -24.73 -13.15 4.24
CA PRO A 117 -26.10 -13.26 3.77
C PRO A 117 -26.48 -12.03 2.93
N ALA A 118 -27.46 -12.21 2.03
CA ALA A 118 -27.83 -11.20 1.03
C ALA A 118 -28.38 -9.90 1.63
N ASP A 119 -28.98 -9.96 2.81
CA ASP A 119 -29.52 -8.81 3.55
C ASP A 119 -28.42 -7.94 4.21
N LYS A 120 -27.18 -8.44 4.29
CA LYS A 120 -26.02 -7.72 4.82
C LYS A 120 -25.06 -7.22 3.75
N ALA A 121 -25.31 -7.57 2.49
CA ALA A 121 -24.49 -7.14 1.36
C ALA A 121 -25.18 -5.99 0.61
N PRO A 122 -24.43 -4.99 0.10
CA PRO A 122 -24.95 -4.05 -0.88
C PRO A 122 -25.49 -4.78 -2.13
N PRO A 123 -26.36 -4.12 -2.92
CA PRO A 123 -26.84 -4.65 -4.18
C PRO A 123 -25.70 -5.13 -5.07
N LYS A 124 -25.89 -6.24 -5.80
CA LYS A 124 -24.84 -6.83 -6.65
C LYS A 124 -24.23 -5.82 -7.64
N ALA A 125 -25.02 -4.88 -8.16
CA ALA A 125 -24.55 -3.86 -9.10
C ALA A 125 -23.57 -2.84 -8.48
N GLU A 126 -23.51 -2.77 -7.15
CA GLU A 126 -22.68 -1.81 -6.40
C GLU A 126 -21.42 -2.48 -5.81
N ARG A 127 -21.16 -3.76 -6.12
CA ARG A 127 -20.03 -4.52 -5.57
C ARG A 127 -19.34 -5.41 -6.59
N GLU A 128 -18.03 -5.58 -6.40
CA GLU A 128 -17.15 -6.34 -7.30
C GLU A 128 -16.90 -7.78 -6.84
N TYR A 129 -17.29 -8.10 -5.61
CA TYR A 129 -17.23 -9.43 -5.03
C TYR A 129 -18.56 -10.19 -5.18
N LEU A 130 -18.51 -11.50 -5.01
CA LEU A 130 -19.67 -12.39 -4.97
C LEU A 130 -19.96 -12.86 -3.54
N ILE A 131 -21.24 -13.12 -3.26
CA ILE A 131 -21.73 -13.76 -2.04
C ILE A 131 -22.47 -15.06 -2.41
N PRO A 132 -22.81 -15.94 -1.46
CA PRO A 132 -23.51 -17.19 -1.76
C PRO A 132 -24.75 -17.04 -2.65
N ALA A 133 -25.56 -16.00 -2.42
CA ALA A 133 -26.79 -15.74 -3.16
C ALA A 133 -26.58 -15.41 -4.65
N ASP A 134 -25.37 -15.02 -5.06
CA ASP A 134 -25.06 -14.72 -6.47
C ASP A 134 -24.76 -15.95 -7.29
N ILE A 135 -24.53 -17.09 -6.63
CA ILE A 135 -23.94 -18.29 -7.22
C ILE A 135 -25.01 -19.37 -7.31
N LYS A 136 -25.26 -19.88 -8.52
CA LYS A 136 -26.30 -20.89 -8.76
C LYS A 136 -25.91 -22.28 -8.24
N ALA A 137 -24.62 -22.55 -8.08
CA ALA A 137 -24.12 -23.84 -7.63
C ALA A 137 -24.44 -24.09 -6.15
N LYS A 138 -24.97 -25.27 -5.81
CA LYS A 138 -25.30 -25.65 -4.43
C LYS A 138 -24.06 -25.83 -3.54
N ASN A 139 -22.95 -26.27 -4.12
CA ASN A 139 -21.67 -26.46 -3.42
C ASN A 139 -20.66 -25.44 -3.95
N ILE A 140 -20.49 -24.35 -3.23
CA ILE A 140 -19.55 -23.29 -3.57
C ILE A 140 -18.14 -23.75 -3.18
N LYS A 141 -17.22 -23.77 -4.16
CA LYS A 141 -15.81 -24.06 -3.94
C LYS A 141 -15.02 -22.77 -3.98
N THR A 142 -14.22 -22.53 -2.95
CA THR A 142 -13.37 -21.34 -2.86
C THR A 142 -11.89 -21.70 -2.95
N GLU A 143 -11.10 -20.79 -3.50
CA GLU A 143 -9.65 -20.76 -3.36
C GLU A 143 -9.28 -19.75 -2.28
N GLU A 144 -8.44 -20.14 -1.33
CA GLU A 144 -7.90 -19.23 -0.32
C GLU A 144 -6.54 -18.71 -0.77
N VAL A 145 -6.34 -17.40 -0.64
CA VAL A 145 -5.05 -16.75 -0.88
C VAL A 145 -4.78 -15.75 0.23
N THR A 146 -3.51 -15.45 0.50
CA THR A 146 -3.14 -14.42 1.46
C THR A 146 -2.80 -13.13 0.73
N ARG A 147 -3.41 -12.02 1.16
CA ARG A 147 -2.90 -10.69 0.85
C ARG A 147 -1.88 -10.30 1.91
N GLU A 148 -0.70 -9.89 1.49
CA GLU A 148 0.42 -9.52 2.34
C GLU A 148 0.85 -8.09 2.03
N TRP A 149 0.94 -7.26 3.06
CA TRP A 149 1.42 -5.89 2.93
C TRP A 149 2.78 -5.75 3.59
N VAL A 150 3.72 -5.17 2.87
CA VAL A 150 4.88 -4.49 3.44
C VAL A 150 4.52 -3.02 3.59
N LEU A 151 4.48 -2.54 4.83
CA LEU A 151 4.21 -1.14 5.15
C LEU A 151 5.55 -0.48 5.43
N GLN A 152 5.86 0.62 4.74
CA GLN A 152 7.15 1.28 4.82
C GLN A 152 7.00 2.80 4.95
N SER A 153 7.94 3.43 5.63
CA SER A 153 8.12 4.87 5.61
C SER A 153 9.60 5.23 5.84
N TYR A 154 9.92 6.51 5.73
CA TYR A 154 11.27 7.04 5.87
C TYR A 154 11.27 8.20 6.87
N LEU A 155 12.29 8.23 7.72
CA LEU A 155 12.46 9.22 8.77
C LEU A 155 13.89 9.73 8.74
N SER A 156 14.11 11.04 8.62
CA SER A 156 15.46 11.62 8.63
C SER A 156 15.70 12.45 9.89
N LYS A 157 16.82 12.19 10.58
CA LYS A 157 17.33 13.07 11.64
C LYS A 157 18.40 14.00 11.09
N GLY A 158 18.20 15.31 11.23
CA GLY A 158 19.06 16.35 10.69
C GLY A 158 19.02 16.38 9.15
N LYS A 159 19.87 15.56 8.53
CA LYS A 159 20.02 15.48 7.07
C LYS A 159 19.51 14.16 6.50
N VAL A 160 19.24 14.17 5.20
CA VAL A 160 19.06 12.94 4.43
C VAL A 160 20.40 12.22 4.25
N SER A 161 20.37 10.90 4.09
CA SER A 161 21.54 10.08 3.79
C SER A 161 21.16 9.05 2.73
N ASP A 162 22.14 8.40 2.11
CA ASP A 162 21.84 7.30 1.20
C ASP A 162 21.08 6.19 1.92
N ILE A 163 20.20 5.52 1.19
CA ILE A 163 19.36 4.44 1.70
C ILE A 163 19.60 3.16 0.89
N GLN A 164 19.69 2.03 1.58
CA GLN A 164 19.66 0.72 0.96
C GLN A 164 18.29 0.08 1.17
N LEU A 165 17.52 -0.09 0.10
CA LEU A 165 16.17 -0.66 0.21
C LEU A 165 16.23 -2.11 0.71
N PRO A 166 15.37 -2.50 1.67
CA PRO A 166 15.29 -3.86 2.16
C PRO A 166 14.87 -4.84 1.07
N ASN A 167 15.13 -6.14 1.32
CA ASN A 167 14.69 -7.19 0.42
C ASN A 167 13.22 -7.56 0.64
N THR A 168 12.31 -6.78 0.06
CA THR A 168 10.86 -6.99 0.10
C THR A 168 10.36 -7.67 -1.19
N PRO A 169 9.18 -8.34 -1.18
CA PRO A 169 8.61 -8.94 -2.38
C PRO A 169 8.46 -7.93 -3.52
N ILE A 170 7.88 -6.76 -3.24
CA ILE A 170 7.80 -5.61 -4.14
C ILE A 170 8.69 -4.50 -3.59
N LYS A 171 9.67 -4.05 -4.38
CA LYS A 171 10.52 -2.88 -4.06
C LYS A 171 10.06 -1.68 -4.86
N VAL A 172 9.96 -0.54 -4.17
CA VAL A 172 9.62 0.76 -4.74
C VAL A 172 10.83 1.67 -4.58
N ASN A 173 11.48 2.00 -5.69
CA ASN A 173 12.62 2.92 -5.70
C ASN A 173 12.22 4.27 -6.28
N PHE A 174 12.51 5.35 -5.55
CA PHE A 174 12.19 6.72 -5.94
C PHE A 174 13.43 7.37 -6.59
N SER A 175 13.23 8.10 -7.69
CA SER A 175 14.32 8.85 -8.35
C SER A 175 14.89 10.01 -7.53
N VAL A 176 14.17 10.41 -6.49
CA VAL A 176 14.56 11.43 -5.52
C VAL A 176 14.50 10.78 -4.14
N HIS A 177 15.39 11.17 -3.23
CA HIS A 177 15.34 10.67 -1.85
C HIS A 177 13.92 10.85 -1.26
N PRO A 178 13.31 9.82 -0.64
CA PRO A 178 11.90 9.87 -0.21
C PRO A 178 11.55 11.06 0.69
N ASN A 179 12.44 11.42 1.62
CA ASN A 179 12.27 12.62 2.48
C ASN A 179 12.68 13.94 1.81
N ALA A 180 12.96 13.97 0.52
CA ALA A 180 13.31 15.19 -0.23
C ALA A 180 12.32 15.50 -1.37
N ILE A 181 11.22 14.74 -1.47
CA ILE A 181 10.19 14.95 -2.50
C ILE A 181 9.52 16.32 -2.31
N LYS A 182 9.42 17.10 -3.39
CA LYS A 182 8.78 18.42 -3.39
C LYS A 182 7.60 18.47 -4.34
N VAL A 183 6.67 19.39 -4.08
CA VAL A 183 5.52 19.65 -4.96
C VAL A 183 5.94 20.02 -6.38
N ALA A 184 5.12 19.58 -7.35
CA ALA A 184 5.30 19.81 -8.78
C ALA A 184 6.61 19.27 -9.41
N GLN A 185 7.50 18.65 -8.63
CA GLN A 185 8.63 17.90 -9.17
C GLN A 185 8.17 16.49 -9.57
N PRO A 186 8.38 16.08 -10.83
CA PRO A 186 8.09 14.70 -11.21
C PRO A 186 9.01 13.73 -10.46
N VAL A 187 8.42 12.71 -9.85
CA VAL A 187 9.16 11.65 -9.16
C VAL A 187 8.94 10.36 -9.93
N LYS A 188 10.03 9.81 -10.48
CA LYS A 188 9.98 8.54 -11.18
C LYS A 188 10.13 7.41 -10.17
N LEU A 189 9.22 6.44 -10.23
CA LEU A 189 9.34 5.18 -9.50
C LEU A 189 9.90 4.12 -10.43
N THR A 190 10.75 3.25 -9.87
CA THR A 190 11.14 1.98 -10.48
C THR A 190 10.69 0.87 -9.53
N ILE A 191 9.84 -0.03 -10.05
CA ILE A 191 9.16 -1.06 -9.29
C ILE A 191 9.69 -2.41 -9.74
N SER A 192 10.07 -3.24 -8.78
CA SER A 192 10.54 -4.59 -9.06
C SER A 192 9.88 -5.59 -8.11
N GLU A 193 9.57 -6.77 -8.63
CA GLU A 193 9.15 -7.92 -7.84
C GLU A 193 10.26 -8.96 -7.84
N LYS A 194 10.72 -9.38 -6.65
CA LYS A 194 11.79 -10.39 -6.49
C LYS A 194 13.04 -10.13 -7.35
N GLY A 195 13.39 -8.85 -7.51
CA GLY A 195 14.58 -8.41 -8.27
C GLY A 195 14.38 -8.24 -9.77
N THR A 196 13.19 -8.52 -10.32
CA THR A 196 12.85 -8.28 -11.73
C THR A 196 11.90 -7.09 -11.86
N SER A 197 12.07 -6.25 -12.88
CA SER A 197 11.12 -5.17 -13.18
C SER A 197 9.68 -5.68 -13.22
N LEU A 198 8.79 -5.03 -12.46
CA LEU A 198 7.38 -5.39 -12.40
C LEU A 198 6.61 -4.59 -13.44
N ALA A 199 6.53 -5.13 -14.66
CA ALA A 199 5.76 -4.53 -15.73
C ALA A 199 4.29 -4.38 -15.32
N ASN A 200 3.65 -3.29 -15.73
CA ASN A 200 2.23 -3.06 -15.50
C ASN A 200 1.80 -3.05 -14.03
N ALA A 201 2.74 -2.84 -13.09
CA ALA A 201 2.42 -2.63 -11.68
C ALA A 201 1.32 -1.57 -11.52
N GLU A 202 0.40 -1.79 -10.60
CA GLU A 202 -0.68 -0.86 -10.26
C GLU A 202 -0.21 0.00 -9.09
N ILE A 203 -0.42 1.31 -9.19
CA ILE A 203 -0.01 2.29 -8.19
C ILE A 203 -1.21 3.14 -7.83
N ASN A 204 -1.55 3.16 -6.54
CA ASN A 204 -2.60 3.98 -5.97
C ASN A 204 -1.97 5.07 -5.10
N LEU A 205 -2.24 6.32 -5.43
CA LEU A 205 -1.77 7.48 -4.69
C LEU A 205 -2.96 8.16 -4.00
N ARG A 206 -2.88 8.28 -2.67
CA ARG A 206 -3.87 8.98 -1.85
C ARG A 206 -3.17 10.01 -0.97
N GLU A 207 -3.71 11.22 -0.90
CA GLU A 207 -3.30 12.20 0.10
C GLU A 207 -3.90 11.81 1.46
N LYS A 208 -3.26 12.19 2.57
CA LYS A 208 -3.85 12.06 3.90
C LYS A 208 -5.29 12.59 3.96
N GLY A 209 -6.19 11.79 4.54
CA GLY A 209 -7.61 12.11 4.63
C GLY A 209 -8.41 11.75 3.37
N ALA A 210 -7.77 11.33 2.27
CA ALA A 210 -8.47 10.91 1.07
C ALA A 210 -9.00 9.47 1.24
N THR A 211 -10.22 9.25 0.77
CA THR A 211 -10.84 7.91 0.66
C THR A 211 -10.46 7.23 -0.66
N ASP A 212 -10.82 5.95 -0.83
CA ASP A 212 -10.60 5.20 -2.08
C ASP A 212 -11.29 5.84 -3.29
N LYS A 213 -12.34 6.64 -3.07
CA LYS A 213 -13.04 7.37 -4.15
C LYS A 213 -12.21 8.51 -4.73
N GLN A 214 -11.18 8.96 -4.01
CA GLN A 214 -10.31 10.08 -4.35
C GLN A 214 -8.92 9.60 -4.77
N VAL A 215 -8.73 8.29 -4.98
CA VAL A 215 -7.47 7.70 -5.39
C VAL A 215 -7.05 8.19 -6.78
N GLN A 216 -5.76 8.50 -6.92
CA GLN A 216 -5.14 8.70 -8.21
C GLN A 216 -4.45 7.39 -8.62
N GLN A 217 -4.90 6.79 -9.71
CA GLN A 217 -4.40 5.52 -10.19
C GLN A 217 -3.37 5.72 -11.30
N PHE A 218 -2.28 4.98 -11.20
CA PHE A 218 -1.23 4.94 -12.21
C PHE A 218 -0.87 3.49 -12.52
N LYS A 219 -0.25 3.31 -13.67
CA LYS A 219 0.24 2.01 -14.11
C LYS A 219 1.66 2.13 -14.61
N ALA A 220 2.52 1.24 -14.14
CA ALA A 220 3.90 1.19 -14.61
C ALA A 220 3.97 0.70 -16.06
N ASP A 221 4.99 1.16 -16.78
CA ASP A 221 5.29 0.70 -18.12
C ASP A 221 5.84 -0.74 -18.13
N SER A 222 6.26 -1.21 -19.31
CA SER A 222 6.86 -2.55 -19.47
C SER A 222 8.19 -2.74 -18.73
N ASN A 223 8.84 -1.65 -18.29
CA ASN A 223 10.09 -1.66 -17.54
C ASN A 223 9.87 -1.52 -16.02
N GLY A 224 8.61 -1.49 -15.58
CA GLY A 224 8.25 -1.26 -14.17
C GLY A 224 8.46 0.19 -13.74
N GLN A 225 8.35 1.15 -14.66
CA GLN A 225 8.57 2.57 -14.37
C GLN A 225 7.27 3.37 -14.47
N VAL A 226 7.09 4.33 -13.57
CA VAL A 226 5.96 5.27 -13.57
C VAL A 226 6.43 6.64 -13.08
N GLU A 227 5.85 7.71 -13.59
CA GLU A 227 6.09 9.07 -13.10
C GLU A 227 4.90 9.54 -12.27
N LEU A 228 5.17 9.95 -11.03
CA LEU A 228 4.18 10.56 -10.13
C LEU A 228 4.41 12.07 -10.03
N LYS A 229 3.31 12.82 -9.91
CA LYS A 229 3.34 14.25 -9.59
C LYS A 229 2.45 14.50 -8.39
N PHE A 230 3.01 15.16 -7.38
CA PHE A 230 2.29 15.51 -6.16
C PHE A 230 1.71 16.92 -6.29
N PRO A 231 0.38 17.09 -6.22
CA PRO A 231 -0.28 18.36 -6.51
C PRO A 231 -0.07 19.41 -5.43
N LYS A 232 0.15 19.00 -4.17
CA LYS A 232 0.38 19.89 -3.03
C LYS A 232 1.24 19.25 -1.95
N ALA A 233 1.75 20.08 -1.04
CA ALA A 233 2.56 19.61 0.08
C ALA A 233 1.66 18.90 1.09
N GLY A 234 2.18 17.89 1.76
CA GLY A 234 1.41 17.07 2.70
C GLY A 234 1.86 15.63 2.76
N GLU A 235 1.12 14.83 3.52
CA GLU A 235 1.38 13.40 3.67
C GLU A 235 0.61 12.60 2.63
N TYR A 236 1.22 11.55 2.11
CA TYR A 236 0.66 10.70 1.07
C TYR A 236 0.89 9.22 1.38
N LEU A 237 -0.04 8.39 0.91
CA LEU A 237 0.06 6.95 0.85
C LEU A 237 0.27 6.53 -0.61
N VAL A 238 1.33 5.77 -0.87
CA VAL A 238 1.63 5.17 -2.17
C VAL A 238 1.53 3.66 -2.03
N GLU A 239 0.45 3.07 -2.52
CA GLU A 239 0.29 1.61 -2.60
C GLU A 239 0.76 1.13 -3.97
N VAL A 240 1.51 0.02 -3.98
CA VAL A 240 2.00 -0.65 -5.19
C VAL A 240 1.70 -2.14 -5.13
N THR A 241 1.12 -2.68 -6.21
CA THR A 241 0.85 -4.12 -6.35
C THR A 241 1.07 -4.62 -7.77
N ALA A 242 1.16 -5.94 -7.92
CA ALA A 242 1.19 -6.60 -9.22
C ALA A 242 -0.22 -6.60 -9.85
N PRO A 243 -0.34 -6.51 -11.19
CA PRO A 243 -1.64 -6.54 -11.85
C PRO A 243 -2.36 -7.87 -11.60
N LEU A 244 -3.65 -7.80 -11.26
CA LEU A 244 -4.45 -8.98 -10.96
C LEU A 244 -5.09 -9.55 -12.24
N ASN A 245 -4.76 -10.80 -12.60
CA ASN A 245 -5.43 -11.50 -13.69
C ASN A 245 -6.52 -12.44 -13.17
N LEU A 246 -7.76 -11.94 -13.14
CA LEU A 246 -8.93 -12.71 -12.68
C LEU A 246 -9.34 -13.85 -13.63
N LYS A 247 -8.73 -14.00 -14.80
CA LYS A 247 -8.95 -15.19 -15.67
C LYS A 247 -8.10 -16.38 -15.25
N GLU A 248 -7.07 -16.14 -14.44
CA GLU A 248 -6.18 -17.16 -13.91
C GLU A 248 -6.50 -17.46 -12.46
N LYS A 249 -6.11 -18.67 -12.01
CA LYS A 249 -6.26 -19.05 -10.61
C LYS A 249 -5.52 -18.05 -9.71
N PRO A 250 -6.18 -17.47 -8.69
CA PRO A 250 -5.57 -16.47 -7.83
C PRO A 250 -4.42 -17.08 -7.03
N LYS A 251 -3.46 -16.23 -6.70
CA LYS A 251 -2.28 -16.55 -5.88
C LYS A 251 -2.19 -15.54 -4.76
N ASN A 252 -1.31 -15.79 -3.79
CA ASN A 252 -0.97 -14.80 -2.78
C ASN A 252 -0.59 -13.48 -3.45
N GLN A 253 -1.05 -12.39 -2.84
CA GLN A 253 -0.93 -11.05 -3.39
C GLN A 253 0.02 -10.26 -2.49
N SER A 254 1.08 -9.72 -3.07
CA SER A 254 2.01 -8.85 -2.35
C SER A 254 1.71 -7.39 -2.66
N TYR A 255 1.76 -6.57 -1.62
CA TYR A 255 1.58 -5.13 -1.68
C TYR A 255 2.75 -4.47 -0.95
N THR A 256 3.21 -3.34 -1.49
CA THR A 256 4.08 -2.42 -0.74
C THR A 256 3.37 -1.09 -0.62
N ILE A 257 3.13 -0.65 0.61
CA ILE A 257 2.51 0.64 0.92
C ILE A 257 3.59 1.52 1.54
N VAL A 258 3.81 2.69 0.94
CA VAL A 258 4.80 3.67 1.38
C VAL A 258 4.09 4.94 1.85
N SER A 259 4.27 5.28 3.13
CA SER A 259 3.85 6.60 3.64
C SER A 259 4.98 7.61 3.41
N LEU A 260 4.63 8.80 2.92
CA LEU A 260 5.59 9.84 2.53
C LEU A 260 5.12 11.22 2.98
N ASN A 261 6.06 12.16 3.09
CA ASN A 261 5.77 13.59 3.15
C ASN A 261 6.34 14.28 1.91
N VAL A 262 5.52 15.13 1.30
CA VAL A 262 5.86 16.00 0.18
C VAL A 262 6.01 17.42 0.69
N TRP A 263 7.18 18.02 0.46
CA TRP A 263 7.52 19.36 0.92
C TRP A 263 7.07 20.42 -0.08
N ALA A 264 6.80 21.63 0.41
CA ALA A 264 6.69 22.81 -0.45
C ALA A 264 8.02 23.07 -1.20
N GLN A 265 7.97 23.88 -2.26
CA GLN A 265 9.15 24.22 -3.06
C GLN A 265 10.22 24.96 -2.25
#